data_AF-A0A376BN79-F1
#
_entry.id   AF-A0A376BN79-F1
#
_cell.length_a   1.000
_cell.length_b   1.000
_cell.length_c   1.000
_cell.angle_alpha   90.00
_cell.angle_beta   90.00
_cell.angle_gamma   90.00
#
_symmetry.space_group_name_H-M   'P 1'
#
loop_
_entity.id
_entity.type
_entity.pdbx_description
1 polymer ?
#
loop_
_entity_poly.entity_id
_entity_poly.type
_entity_poly.pdbx_seq_one_letter_code
_entity_poly.pdbx_strand_id
1 'polypeptide(L)'
;MILIKKILFEIIKLILFILIWWGMATISEWQMPLKSRPVTQTEFFRFCVLVDGKIQSQSLQDYKKGQDVLCHTPVPDDGNGWFNYKYYFDITPAQTYRLISYADSPADPYIYHYRIENQEIVPIDVQYGGLMNQMAAWFYGLILTMILWAVGYRLYLRYFRQPERPSVR
;
A
#
# COMPACT_ATOMS: atom_id res chain seq x y z
N MET A 1 29.87 13.45 -31.66
CA MET A 1 30.22 12.55 -30.53
C MET A 1 30.02 13.21 -29.14
N ILE A 2 30.39 14.48 -28.94
CA ILE A 2 30.25 15.18 -27.64
C ILE A 2 28.78 15.37 -27.20
N LEU A 3 27.89 15.68 -28.14
CA LEU A 3 26.46 15.88 -27.87
C LEU A 3 25.78 14.62 -27.34
N ILE A 4 26.08 13.46 -27.94
CA ILE A 4 25.52 12.16 -27.54
C ILE A 4 25.93 11.80 -26.10
N LYS A 5 27.19 12.03 -25.74
CA LYS A 5 27.68 11.79 -24.37
C LYS A 5 27.00 12.70 -23.34
N LYS A 6 26.73 13.97 -23.69
CA LYS A 6 25.99 14.89 -22.81
C LYS A 6 24.55 14.47 -22.62
N ILE A 7 23.84 14.10 -23.70
CA ILE A 7 22.46 13.62 -23.62
C ILE A 7 22.37 12.34 -22.78
N LEU A 8 23.28 11.38 -23.03
CA LEU A 8 23.32 10.12 -22.27
C LEU A 8 23.54 10.37 -20.77
N PHE A 9 24.41 11.31 -20.42
CA PHE A 9 24.67 11.67 -19.02
C PHE A 9 23.44 12.26 -18.33
N GLU A 10 22.67 13.14 -19.00
CA GLU A 10 21.42 13.67 -18.45
C GLU A 10 20.34 12.59 -18.32
N ILE A 11 20.25 11.65 -19.28
CA ILE A 11 19.33 10.51 -19.19
C ILE A 11 19.67 9.63 -17.98
N ILE A 12 20.95 9.31 -17.76
CA ILE A 12 21.39 8.50 -16.61
C ILE A 12 21.01 9.19 -15.29
N LYS A 13 21.20 10.51 -15.18
CA LYS A 13 20.77 11.25 -13.98
C LYS A 13 19.27 11.17 -13.76
N LEU A 14 18.47 11.33 -14.81
CA LEU A 14 17.03 11.24 -14.72
C LEU A 14 16.59 9.86 -14.26
N ILE A 15 17.15 8.79 -14.83
CA ILE A 15 16.87 7.41 -14.42
C ILE A 15 17.24 7.21 -12.94
N LEU A 16 18.42 7.67 -12.52
CA LEU A 16 18.87 7.53 -11.13
C LEU A 16 17.93 8.29 -10.17
N PHE A 17 17.49 9.49 -10.55
CA PHE A 17 16.52 10.26 -9.77
C PHE A 17 15.18 9.53 -9.63
N ILE A 18 14.65 8.97 -10.73
CA ILE A 18 13.40 8.21 -10.73
C ILE A 18 13.51 6.98 -9.81
N LEU A 19 14.62 6.25 -9.87
CA LEU A 19 14.84 5.08 -9.02
C LEU A 19 14.91 5.44 -7.53
N ILE A 20 15.60 6.53 -7.18
CA ILE A 20 15.66 7.02 -5.79
C ILE A 20 14.27 7.47 -5.34
N TRP A 21 13.54 8.23 -6.17
CA TRP A 21 12.17 8.65 -5.87
C TRP A 21 11.25 7.48 -5.62
N TRP A 22 11.26 6.49 -6.50
CA TRP A 22 10.44 5.30 -6.33
C TRP A 22 10.77 4.56 -5.02
N GLY A 23 12.06 4.39 -4.71
CA GLY A 23 12.48 3.81 -3.43
C GLY A 23 11.98 4.60 -2.21
N MET A 24 12.10 5.94 -2.24
CA MET A 24 11.64 6.80 -1.14
C MET A 24 10.12 6.82 -1.00
N ALA A 25 9.37 6.76 -2.10
CA ALA A 25 7.93 6.66 -2.10
C ALA A 25 7.46 5.36 -1.44
N THR A 26 8.06 4.22 -1.82
CA THR A 26 7.75 2.90 -1.24
C THR A 26 8.06 2.85 0.26
N ILE A 27 9.21 3.38 0.69
CA ILE A 27 9.56 3.45 2.12
C ILE A 27 8.56 4.32 2.88
N SER A 28 8.15 5.45 2.29
CA SER A 28 7.18 6.35 2.91
C SER A 28 5.82 5.68 3.06
N GLU A 29 5.37 4.94 2.03
CA GLU A 29 4.10 4.20 2.05
C GLU A 29 4.08 3.15 3.17
N TRP A 30 5.17 2.40 3.35
CA TRP A 30 5.28 1.40 4.42
C TRP A 30 5.21 1.98 5.82
N GLN A 31 5.54 3.26 5.99
CA GLN A 31 5.51 3.94 7.29
C GLN A 31 4.18 4.67 7.53
N MET A 32 3.30 4.78 6.54
CA MET A 32 2.05 5.50 6.72
C MET A 32 1.07 4.67 7.55
N PRO A 33 0.52 5.26 8.63
CA PRO A 33 -0.52 4.58 9.40
C PRO A 33 -1.76 4.40 8.54
N LEU A 34 -2.31 3.19 8.57
CA LEU A 34 -3.61 2.91 8.00
C LEU A 34 -4.66 3.76 8.72
N LYS A 35 -5.58 4.37 7.97
CA LYS A 35 -6.63 5.20 8.58
C LYS A 35 -7.74 4.29 9.09
N SER A 36 -8.02 4.34 10.39
CA SER A 36 -9.18 3.67 10.99
C SER A 36 -10.45 4.51 10.78
N ARG A 37 -11.49 3.92 10.21
CA ARG A 37 -12.84 4.47 10.22
C ARG A 37 -13.68 3.78 11.30
N PRO A 38 -14.46 4.54 12.10
CA PRO A 38 -15.42 3.95 13.03
C PRO A 38 -16.49 3.18 12.26
N VAL A 39 -16.89 2.01 12.78
CA VAL A 39 -17.78 1.07 12.11
C VAL A 39 -19.26 1.47 12.14
N THR A 40 -19.56 2.73 12.47
CA THR A 40 -20.92 3.27 12.50
C THR A 40 -21.59 3.27 11.11
N GLN A 41 -20.85 2.97 10.04
CA GLN A 41 -21.36 2.76 8.68
C GLN A 41 -21.30 1.27 8.31
N THR A 42 -22.18 0.47 8.92
CA THR A 42 -22.30 -0.98 8.72
C THR A 42 -22.56 -1.42 7.28
N GLU A 43 -22.97 -0.48 6.41
CA GLU A 43 -23.26 -0.73 4.99
C GLU A 43 -22.02 -1.10 4.18
N PHE A 44 -20.83 -0.69 4.65
CA PHE A 44 -19.56 -1.01 4.00
C PHE A 44 -18.77 -2.10 4.73
N PHE A 45 -19.23 -2.55 5.90
CA PHE A 45 -18.52 -3.57 6.67
C PHE A 45 -18.73 -4.95 6.03
N ARG A 46 -17.63 -5.62 5.68
CA ARG A 46 -17.66 -6.96 5.11
C ARG A 46 -16.96 -7.95 6.03
N PHE A 47 -17.42 -9.19 6.00
CA PHE A 47 -16.84 -10.33 6.71
C PHE A 47 -16.90 -11.58 5.83
N CYS A 48 -16.20 -12.62 6.27
CA CYS A 48 -16.11 -13.87 5.55
C CYS A 48 -17.30 -14.79 5.85
N VAL A 49 -17.93 -15.29 4.79
CA VAL A 49 -18.95 -16.35 4.82
C VAL A 49 -18.60 -17.48 3.87
N LEU A 50 -19.12 -18.67 4.18
CA LEU A 50 -19.13 -19.84 3.32
C LEU A 50 -20.49 -19.95 2.64
N VAL A 51 -20.49 -19.79 1.33
CA VAL A 51 -21.66 -19.96 0.46
C VAL A 51 -21.34 -21.09 -0.51
N ASP A 52 -22.12 -22.17 -0.47
CA ASP A 52 -21.90 -23.39 -1.28
C ASP A 52 -20.48 -23.97 -1.16
N GLY A 53 -19.89 -23.90 0.04
CA GLY A 53 -18.53 -24.37 0.32
C GLY A 53 -17.41 -23.47 -0.23
N LYS A 54 -17.75 -22.31 -0.79
CA LYS A 54 -16.79 -21.29 -1.25
C LYS A 54 -16.78 -20.10 -0.32
N ILE A 55 -15.61 -19.53 -0.13
CA ILE A 55 -15.43 -18.32 0.65
C ILE A 55 -15.87 -17.12 -0.17
N GLN A 56 -16.73 -16.31 0.43
CA GLN A 56 -17.17 -15.06 -0.14
C GLN A 56 -17.14 -13.98 0.95
N SER A 57 -16.88 -12.74 0.56
CA SER A 57 -17.12 -11.61 1.46
C SER A 57 -18.56 -11.15 1.32
N GLN A 58 -19.23 -10.92 2.44
CA GLN A 58 -20.61 -10.46 2.44
C GLN A 58 -20.79 -9.28 3.38
N SER A 59 -21.76 -8.43 3.07
CA SER A 59 -22.15 -7.31 3.94
C SER A 59 -23.03 -7.79 5.09
N LEU A 60 -23.09 -7.02 6.17
CA LEU A 60 -23.98 -7.32 7.31
C LEU A 60 -25.46 -7.30 6.91
N GLN A 61 -25.83 -6.51 5.91
CA GLN A 61 -27.20 -6.41 5.42
C GLN A 61 -27.64 -7.66 4.65
N ASP A 62 -26.73 -8.26 3.88
CA ASP A 62 -27.03 -9.43 3.06
C ASP A 62 -27.07 -10.71 3.91
N TYR A 63 -26.18 -10.83 4.89
CA TYR A 63 -26.16 -11.96 5.82
C TYR A 63 -27.46 -12.11 6.62
N LYS A 64 -28.06 -11.00 7.06
CA LYS A 64 -29.36 -11.03 7.76
C LYS A 64 -30.51 -11.58 6.91
N LYS A 65 -30.34 -11.67 5.59
CA LYS A 65 -31.34 -12.19 4.65
C LYS A 65 -31.10 -13.66 4.27
N GLY A 66 -29.92 -14.22 4.57
CA GLY A 66 -29.50 -15.57 4.19
C GLY A 66 -29.30 -16.51 5.38
N GLN A 67 -29.05 -17.80 5.09
CA GLN A 67 -28.57 -18.81 6.05
C GLN A 67 -27.09 -19.13 5.78
N ASP A 68 -26.29 -18.10 5.55
CA ASP A 68 -24.88 -18.29 5.22
C ASP A 68 -24.08 -18.66 6.48
N VAL A 69 -23.06 -19.52 6.33
CA VAL A 69 -22.25 -20.00 7.45
C VAL A 69 -21.04 -19.09 7.61
N LEU A 70 -20.74 -18.64 8.83
CA LEU A 70 -19.57 -17.81 9.09
C LEU A 70 -18.27 -18.59 8.86
N CYS A 71 -17.27 -17.94 8.26
CA CYS A 71 -15.93 -18.51 8.19
C CYS A 71 -15.31 -18.52 9.60
N HIS A 72 -15.02 -19.71 10.12
CA HIS A 72 -14.28 -19.87 11.38
C HIS A 72 -12.81 -20.25 11.16
N THR A 73 -12.46 -20.72 9.97
CA THR A 73 -11.14 -21.28 9.67
C THR A 73 -10.36 -20.33 8.77
N PRO A 74 -9.12 -19.92 9.14
CA PRO A 74 -8.24 -19.16 8.27
C PRO A 74 -8.07 -19.88 6.94
N VAL A 75 -8.14 -19.15 5.83
CA VAL A 75 -7.92 -19.74 4.50
C VAL A 75 -6.70 -19.08 3.88
N PRO A 76 -5.74 -19.87 3.40
CA PRO A 76 -4.54 -19.32 2.79
C PRO A 76 -4.88 -18.52 1.52
N ASP A 77 -4.11 -17.45 1.29
CA ASP A 77 -4.13 -16.66 0.06
C ASP A 77 -4.00 -17.60 -1.15
N ASP A 78 -5.03 -17.65 -1.99
CA ASP A 78 -5.04 -18.48 -3.19
C ASP A 78 -4.24 -17.87 -4.34
N GLY A 79 -3.68 -16.65 -4.16
CA GLY A 79 -2.60 -16.08 -4.96
C GLY A 79 -2.93 -15.73 -6.42
N ASN A 80 -3.99 -16.31 -6.99
CA ASN A 80 -4.20 -16.48 -8.43
C ASN A 80 -5.18 -15.50 -9.08
N GLY A 81 -5.21 -14.25 -8.63
CA GLY A 81 -6.08 -13.22 -9.21
C GLY A 81 -5.36 -11.89 -9.40
N TRP A 82 -4.75 -11.64 -10.55
CA TRP A 82 -4.23 -10.30 -10.87
C TRP A 82 -5.35 -9.26 -11.04
N PHE A 83 -6.61 -9.71 -11.20
CA PHE A 83 -7.79 -8.86 -11.40
C PHE A 83 -9.09 -9.38 -10.77
N ASN A 84 -9.01 -10.41 -9.92
CA ASN A 84 -10.17 -10.97 -9.22
C ASN A 84 -10.01 -10.68 -7.72
N TYR A 85 -11.00 -10.00 -7.16
CA TYR A 85 -11.29 -9.82 -5.73
C TYR A 85 -10.54 -10.82 -4.83
N LYS A 86 -9.39 -10.39 -4.28
CA LYS A 86 -8.65 -11.21 -3.32
C LYS A 86 -9.20 -10.96 -1.91
N TYR A 87 -9.34 -12.03 -1.16
CA TYR A 87 -9.73 -11.99 0.25
C TYR A 87 -8.69 -12.75 1.06
N TYR A 88 -8.08 -12.07 2.03
CA TYR A 88 -7.20 -12.71 2.99
C TYR A 88 -7.90 -12.77 4.34
N PHE A 89 -7.87 -13.94 4.97
CA PHE A 89 -8.53 -14.20 6.23
C PHE A 89 -7.57 -14.82 7.23
N ASP A 90 -7.27 -14.07 8.29
CA ASP A 90 -6.44 -14.50 9.40
C ASP A 90 -7.10 -14.23 10.76
N ILE A 91 -6.74 -15.05 11.74
CA ILE A 91 -7.12 -14.85 13.14
C ILE A 91 -5.90 -14.29 13.87
N THR A 92 -6.06 -13.08 14.40
CA THR A 92 -5.03 -12.46 15.23
C THR A 92 -4.98 -13.12 16.62
N PRO A 93 -3.87 -12.96 17.39
CA PRO A 93 -3.71 -13.57 18.71
C PRO A 93 -4.81 -13.20 19.73
N ALA A 94 -5.52 -12.10 19.51
CA ALA A 94 -6.62 -11.62 20.35
C ALA A 94 -8.01 -12.17 19.94
N GLN A 95 -8.07 -13.31 19.23
CA GLN A 95 -9.31 -13.89 18.68
C GLN A 95 -10.12 -12.91 17.82
N THR A 96 -9.41 -12.00 17.17
CA THR A 96 -10.02 -11.03 16.26
C THR A 96 -9.76 -11.49 14.83
N TYR A 97 -10.83 -11.60 14.07
CA TYR A 97 -10.82 -11.96 12.67
C TYR A 97 -10.45 -10.75 11.84
N ARG A 98 -9.52 -10.94 10.92
CA ARG A 98 -9.07 -9.91 10.00
C ARG A 98 -9.36 -10.37 8.58
N LEU A 99 -10.17 -9.57 7.88
CA LEU A 99 -10.48 -9.75 6.47
C LEU A 99 -9.85 -8.62 5.68
N ILE A 100 -8.91 -8.95 4.80
CA ILE A 100 -8.37 -8.00 3.82
C ILE A 100 -9.12 -8.20 2.51
N SER A 101 -9.75 -7.15 2.00
CA SER A 101 -10.48 -7.17 0.73
C SER A 101 -9.85 -6.21 -0.27
N TYR A 102 -9.58 -6.72 -1.46
CA TYR A 102 -9.14 -5.95 -2.62
C TYR A 102 -10.30 -5.63 -3.57
N ALA A 103 -11.54 -5.73 -3.08
CA ALA A 103 -12.73 -5.65 -3.93
C ALA A 103 -12.91 -4.29 -4.60
N ASP A 104 -12.69 -3.22 -3.84
CA ASP A 104 -12.96 -1.87 -4.32
C ASP A 104 -11.72 -1.26 -4.99
N SER A 105 -10.52 -1.74 -4.66
CA SER A 105 -9.27 -1.30 -5.27
C SER A 105 -8.15 -2.36 -5.13
N PRO A 106 -7.52 -2.80 -6.24
CA PRO A 106 -6.37 -3.71 -6.18
C PRO A 106 -5.14 -3.10 -5.50
N ALA A 107 -5.03 -1.78 -5.53
CA ALA A 107 -3.91 -1.04 -4.96
C ALA A 107 -4.18 -0.57 -3.53
N ASP A 108 -5.42 -0.64 -3.05
CA ASP A 108 -5.84 -0.07 -1.76
C ASP A 108 -6.84 -1.00 -1.07
N PRO A 109 -6.35 -2.03 -0.37
CA PRO A 109 -7.23 -2.98 0.29
C PRO A 109 -7.90 -2.36 1.52
N TYR A 110 -9.15 -2.75 1.73
CA TYR A 110 -9.82 -2.56 3.01
C TYR A 110 -9.45 -3.71 3.94
N ILE A 111 -9.14 -3.37 5.19
CA ILE A 111 -8.84 -4.32 6.25
C ILE A 111 -9.94 -4.20 7.29
N TYR A 112 -10.81 -5.19 7.36
CA TYR A 112 -11.92 -5.27 8.30
C TYR A 112 -11.51 -6.13 9.49
N HIS A 113 -11.64 -5.60 10.72
CA HIS A 113 -11.50 -6.42 11.91
C HIS A 113 -12.84 -6.61 12.61
N TYR A 114 -13.14 -7.84 13.01
CA TYR A 114 -14.35 -8.20 13.74
C TYR A 114 -14.11 -9.34 14.71
N ARG A 115 -15.06 -9.51 15.63
CA ARG A 115 -15.20 -10.71 16.46
C ARG A 115 -16.49 -11.44 16.11
N ILE A 116 -16.51 -12.72 16.42
CA ILE A 116 -17.73 -13.52 16.37
C ILE A 116 -18.06 -13.89 17.81
N GLU A 117 -19.15 -13.35 18.33
CA GLU A 117 -19.65 -13.58 19.68
C GLU A 117 -21.07 -14.13 19.58
N ASN A 118 -21.34 -15.31 20.14
CA ASN A 118 -22.67 -15.95 20.09
C ASN A 118 -23.29 -16.06 18.67
N GLN A 119 -22.47 -16.34 17.65
CA GLN A 119 -22.85 -16.35 16.23
C GLN A 119 -23.24 -14.97 15.66
N GLU A 120 -23.04 -13.89 16.41
CA GLU A 120 -23.18 -12.52 15.94
C GLU A 120 -21.81 -11.93 15.57
N ILE A 121 -21.81 -11.06 14.57
CA ILE A 121 -20.60 -10.35 14.13
C ILE A 121 -20.52 -9.02 14.86
N VAL A 122 -19.47 -8.85 15.66
CA VAL A 122 -19.16 -7.61 16.35
C VAL A 122 -18.05 -6.91 15.57
N PRO A 123 -18.36 -5.86 14.79
CA PRO A 123 -17.33 -5.13 14.07
C PRO A 123 -16.47 -4.31 15.04
N ILE A 124 -15.15 -4.29 14.81
CA ILE A 124 -14.20 -3.58 15.67
C ILE A 124 -13.76 -2.29 14.98
N ASP A 125 -13.11 -2.40 13.83
CA ASP A 125 -12.64 -1.29 13.03
C ASP A 125 -12.53 -1.67 11.55
N VAL A 126 -12.46 -0.64 10.71
CA VAL A 126 -12.12 -0.77 9.29
C VAL A 126 -10.92 0.12 9.04
N GLN A 127 -9.85 -0.47 8.55
CA GLN A 127 -8.64 0.23 8.16
C GLN A 127 -8.55 0.27 6.64
N TYR A 128 -8.11 1.40 6.11
CA TYR A 128 -7.86 1.53 4.68
C TYR A 128 -6.56 2.30 4.46
N GLY A 129 -5.79 1.87 3.46
CA GLY A 129 -4.56 2.52 3.03
C GLY A 129 -4.87 3.88 2.42
N GLY A 130 -5.95 3.99 1.66
CA GLY A 130 -6.32 5.19 0.93
C GLY A 130 -5.37 5.45 -0.25
N LEU A 131 -5.92 5.64 -1.45
CA LEU A 131 -5.27 6.36 -2.55
C LEU A 131 -4.57 7.65 -2.06
N MET A 132 -5.15 8.31 -1.06
CA MET A 132 -4.60 9.51 -0.43
C MET A 132 -3.28 9.27 0.31
N ASN A 133 -3.09 8.15 1.00
CA ASN A 133 -1.80 7.88 1.64
C ASN A 133 -0.76 7.48 0.59
N GLN A 134 -1.15 6.75 -0.46
CA GLN A 134 -0.26 6.51 -1.60
C GLN A 134 0.18 7.82 -2.25
N MET A 135 -0.76 8.69 -2.62
CA MET A 135 -0.45 10.01 -3.19
C MET A 135 0.45 10.83 -2.25
N ALA A 136 0.18 10.81 -0.95
CA ALA A 136 1.02 11.47 0.04
C ALA A 136 2.42 10.85 0.10
N ALA A 137 2.55 9.52 0.07
CA ALA A 137 3.82 8.81 0.09
C ALA A 137 4.68 9.14 -1.14
N TRP A 138 4.06 9.16 -2.31
CA TRP A 138 4.73 9.59 -3.55
C TRP A 138 5.17 11.06 -3.48
N PHE A 139 4.36 11.94 -2.90
CA PHE A 139 4.69 13.34 -2.73
C PHE A 139 5.84 13.56 -1.72
N TYR A 140 5.79 12.91 -0.55
CA TYR A 140 6.88 12.96 0.44
C TYR A 140 8.15 12.32 -0.09
N GLY A 141 8.04 11.19 -0.81
CA GLY A 141 9.16 10.55 -1.49
C GLY A 141 9.84 11.51 -2.47
N LEU A 142 9.07 12.31 -3.21
CA LEU A 142 9.62 13.30 -4.13
C LEU A 142 10.41 14.38 -3.38
N ILE A 143 9.84 14.92 -2.30
CA ILE A 143 10.51 15.93 -1.47
C ILE A 143 11.83 15.40 -0.92
N LEU A 144 11.82 14.18 -0.35
CA LEU A 144 13.01 13.55 0.19
C LEU A 144 14.07 13.30 -0.89
N THR A 145 13.67 12.82 -2.06
CA THR A 145 14.59 12.61 -3.18
C THR A 145 15.18 13.93 -3.66
N MET A 146 14.41 15.02 -3.73
CA MET A 146 14.96 16.34 -4.06
C MET A 146 16.01 16.80 -3.05
N ILE A 147 15.78 16.59 -1.74
CA ILE A 147 16.75 16.93 -0.69
C ILE A 147 18.02 16.08 -0.84
N LEU A 148 17.88 14.76 -0.99
CA LEU A 148 19.00 13.85 -1.17
C LEU A 148 19.80 14.18 -2.43
N TRP A 149 19.12 14.49 -3.52
CA TRP A 149 19.74 14.88 -4.78
C TRP A 149 20.51 16.20 -4.64
N ALA A 150 19.92 17.21 -3.99
CA ALA A 150 20.57 18.50 -3.76
C ALA A 150 21.82 18.36 -2.88
N VAL A 151 21.74 17.60 -1.79
CA VAL A 151 22.88 17.34 -0.90
C VAL A 151 23.95 16.52 -1.60
N GLY A 152 23.56 15.43 -2.27
CA GLY A 152 24.47 14.58 -3.03
C GLY A 152 25.20 15.35 -4.14
N TYR A 153 24.49 16.23 -4.85
CA TYR A 153 25.09 17.09 -5.86
C TYR A 153 26.09 18.10 -5.24
N ARG A 154 25.74 18.73 -4.11
CA ARG A 154 26.66 19.62 -3.39
C ARG A 154 27.93 18.89 -2.94
N LEU A 155 27.81 17.67 -2.42
CA LEU A 155 28.95 16.83 -2.04
C LEU A 155 29.79 16.44 -3.26
N TYR A 156 29.14 16.04 -4.36
CA TYR A 156 29.85 15.74 -5.61
C TYR A 156 30.69 16.92 -6.10
N LEU A 157 30.12 18.13 -6.13
CA LEU A 157 30.86 19.33 -6.49
C LEU A 157 32.04 19.60 -5.55
N ARG A 158 31.83 19.43 -4.23
CA ARG A 158 32.85 19.72 -3.22
C ARG A 158 34.03 18.75 -3.26
N TYR A 159 33.78 17.47 -3.52
CA TYR A 159 34.80 16.43 -3.40
C TYR A 159 35.37 15.94 -4.73
N PHE A 160 34.62 16.05 -5.83
CA PHE A 160 35.00 15.42 -7.11
C PHE A 160 35.14 16.41 -8.27
N ARG A 161 34.62 17.63 -8.18
CA ARG A 161 34.82 18.64 -9.22
C ARG A 161 36.05 19.49 -8.88
N GLN A 162 37.20 19.11 -9.43
CA GLN A 162 38.36 20.01 -9.40
C GLN A 162 38.02 21.30 -10.16
N PRO A 163 38.32 22.49 -9.62
CA PRO A 163 38.27 23.70 -10.42
C PRO A 163 39.26 23.53 -11.58
N GLU A 164 38.82 23.81 -12.81
CA GLU A 164 39.72 23.93 -13.94
C GLU A 164 40.83 24.90 -13.53
N ARG A 165 42.07 24.40 -13.34
CA ARG A 165 43.21 25.29 -13.09
C ARG A 165 43.27 26.22 -14.30
N PRO A 166 43.24 27.55 -14.11
CA PRO A 166 43.45 28.46 -15.23
C PRO A 166 44.78 28.08 -15.86
N SER A 167 44.77 27.77 -17.16
CA SER A 167 45.99 27.51 -17.90
C SER A 167 46.80 28.81 -17.86
N VAL A 168 47.83 28.83 -17.02
CA VAL A 168 48.82 29.91 -17.00
C VAL A 168 49.49 29.88 -18.38
N ARG A 169 49.22 30.91 -19.18
CA ARG A 169 49.99 31.24 -20.38
C ARG A 169 51.27 31.95 -19.97
#